data_AF-A0A820FEA3-F1
#
_entry.id   AF-A0A820FEA3-F1
#
_cell.length_a   1.000
_cell.length_b   1.000
_cell.length_c   1.000
_cell.angle_alpha   90.00
_cell.angle_beta   90.00
_cell.angle_gamma   90.00
#
_symmetry.space_group_name_H-M   'P 1'
#
loop_
_entity.id
_entity.type
_entity.pdbx_description
1 polymer ?
#
loop_
_entity_poly.entity_id
_entity_poly.type
_entity_poly.pdbx_seq_one_letter_code
_entity_poly.pdbx_strand_id
1 'polypeptide(L)'
;VVSGIDDIKNGKIPFSRIGILVGSAMEDYYLQEVSSGSRNFYPLTSVTEAYDKLLNGVIDASFMDIGPLEYATTHSYCNLTLVGADFDASAFGIVYQKDWIYAKELDVNLLSLREQGVLDDLRAKWFEGGDCSQTDDSGTAMTVESLGGLFLTFGVISILSLLLFVWLKRSIIKDYFKSRKRGRSLVITPNTLKEEHSQVTVAE
;
A
#
# COMPACT_ATOMS: atom_id res chain seq x y z
N VAL A 1 8.72 -0.19 -5.93
CA VAL A 1 9.06 -0.93 -4.69
C VAL A 1 9.99 -2.07 -5.07
N VAL A 2 11.15 -2.14 -4.42
CA VAL A 2 12.15 -3.20 -4.58
C VAL A 2 11.75 -4.33 -3.64
N SER A 3 11.80 -5.59 -4.09
CA SER A 3 11.46 -6.75 -3.26
C SER A 3 12.65 -7.61 -2.88
N GLY A 4 13.82 -7.40 -3.49
CA GLY A 4 15.03 -8.15 -3.17
C GLY A 4 16.13 -7.95 -4.19
N ILE A 5 17.16 -8.80 -4.13
CA ILE A 5 18.37 -8.66 -4.93
C ILE A 5 18.12 -8.81 -6.45
N ASP A 6 17.16 -9.65 -6.85
CA ASP A 6 16.86 -9.89 -8.27
C ASP A 6 16.34 -8.62 -8.96
N ASP A 7 15.56 -7.80 -8.26
CA ASP A 7 15.11 -6.50 -8.78
C ASP A 7 16.29 -5.57 -9.09
N ILE A 8 17.33 -5.62 -8.26
CA ILE A 8 18.55 -4.83 -8.43
C ILE A 8 19.37 -5.35 -9.60
N LYS A 9 19.56 -6.68 -9.69
CA LYS A 9 20.24 -7.33 -10.82
C LYS A 9 19.54 -7.06 -12.16
N ASN A 10 18.21 -6.99 -12.15
CA ASN A 10 17.39 -6.69 -13.32
C ASN A 10 17.30 -5.18 -13.65
N GLY A 11 18.01 -4.31 -12.92
CA GLY A 11 18.10 -2.88 -13.23
C GLY A 11 16.86 -2.07 -12.86
N LYS A 12 16.04 -2.53 -11.90
CA LYS A 12 14.87 -1.77 -11.42
C LYS A 12 15.25 -0.45 -10.77
N ILE A 13 16.49 -0.33 -10.28
CA ILE A 13 17.10 0.89 -9.75
C ILE A 13 18.32 1.23 -10.62
N PRO A 14 18.52 2.52 -10.99
CA PRO A 14 19.75 2.95 -11.63
C PRO A 14 20.97 2.63 -10.77
N PHE A 15 22.03 2.08 -11.35
CA PHE A 15 23.22 1.68 -10.59
C PHE A 15 23.82 2.84 -9.75
N SER A 16 23.78 4.07 -10.26
CA SER A 16 24.25 5.27 -9.55
C SER A 16 23.45 5.64 -8.30
N ARG A 17 22.30 5.00 -8.06
CA ARG A 17 21.45 5.17 -6.87
C ARG A 17 21.58 3.99 -5.89
N ILE A 18 22.52 3.08 -6.15
CA ILE A 18 22.86 1.99 -5.23
C ILE A 18 24.12 2.40 -4.49
N GLY A 19 24.05 2.56 -3.17
CA GLY A 19 25.18 2.84 -2.32
C GLY A 19 25.96 1.59 -1.99
N ILE A 20 27.28 1.59 -2.21
CA ILE A 20 28.17 0.49 -1.82
C ILE A 20 29.39 1.05 -1.12
N LEU A 21 29.73 0.45 0.03
CA LEU A 21 30.91 0.81 0.80
C LEU A 21 32.17 0.30 0.07
N VAL A 22 33.04 1.22 -0.33
CA VAL A 22 34.26 0.90 -1.09
C VAL A 22 35.25 0.14 -0.23
N GLY A 23 35.91 -0.89 -0.79
CA GLY A 23 36.87 -1.73 -0.08
C GLY A 23 36.26 -2.69 0.92
N SER A 24 34.96 -2.98 0.81
CA SER A 24 34.24 -3.93 1.65
C SER A 24 33.88 -5.20 0.89
N ALA A 25 33.51 -6.26 1.62
CA ALA A 25 32.99 -7.49 1.01
C ALA A 25 31.74 -7.24 0.14
N MET A 26 30.95 -6.21 0.45
CA MET A 26 29.78 -5.82 -0.34
C MET A 26 30.15 -5.26 -1.71
N GLU A 27 31.32 -4.61 -1.81
CA GLU A 27 31.86 -4.17 -3.09
C GLU A 27 32.24 -5.37 -3.97
N ASP A 28 32.93 -6.36 -3.40
CA ASP A 28 33.32 -7.57 -4.13
C ASP A 28 32.08 -8.32 -4.63
N TYR A 29 31.06 -8.49 -3.78
CA TYR A 29 29.79 -9.09 -4.17
C TYR A 29 29.11 -8.29 -5.30
N TYR A 30 28.99 -6.97 -5.15
CA TYR A 30 28.36 -6.12 -6.17
C TYR A 30 29.06 -6.22 -7.53
N LEU A 31 30.40 -6.19 -7.50
CA LEU A 31 31.20 -6.29 -8.71
C LEU A 31 31.01 -7.66 -9.36
N GLN A 32 31.03 -8.74 -8.60
CA GLN A 32 30.91 -10.08 -9.16
C GLN A 32 29.48 -10.39 -9.65
N GLU A 33 28.47 -10.11 -8.84
CA GLU A 33 27.11 -10.67 -9.00
C GLU A 33 26.07 -9.71 -9.57
N VAL A 34 26.33 -8.39 -9.52
CA VAL A 34 25.35 -7.38 -9.93
C VAL A 34 25.79 -6.62 -11.18
N SER A 35 27.04 -6.15 -11.20
CA SER A 35 27.55 -5.24 -12.23
C SER A 35 28.53 -5.86 -13.22
N SER A 36 28.86 -7.15 -13.04
CA SER A 36 29.82 -7.88 -13.89
C SER A 36 31.18 -7.16 -14.02
N GLY A 37 31.69 -6.64 -12.89
CA GLY A 37 32.98 -6.00 -12.75
C GLY A 37 32.97 -4.46 -12.88
N SER A 38 31.80 -3.86 -13.12
CA SER A 38 31.69 -2.41 -13.34
C SER A 38 31.45 -1.64 -12.03
N ARG A 39 32.34 -0.68 -11.71
CA ARG A 39 32.18 0.27 -10.59
C ARG A 39 31.22 1.42 -10.98
N ASN A 40 29.94 1.10 -11.17
CA ASN A 40 28.88 2.04 -11.58
C ASN A 40 27.90 2.41 -10.45
N PHE A 41 28.24 2.06 -9.21
CA PHE A 41 27.47 2.36 -8.00
C PHE A 41 27.84 3.73 -7.39
N TYR A 42 27.07 4.20 -6.40
CA TYR A 42 27.40 5.36 -5.58
C TYR A 42 28.42 4.96 -4.49
N PRO A 43 29.66 5.48 -4.54
CA PRO A 43 30.70 5.06 -3.61
C PRO A 43 30.46 5.67 -2.23
N LEU A 44 30.34 4.81 -1.22
CA LEU A 44 30.24 5.20 0.18
C LEU A 44 31.57 4.99 0.89
N THR A 45 31.85 5.84 1.87
CA THR A 45 33.08 5.79 2.69
C THR A 45 32.83 5.24 4.09
N SER A 46 31.58 5.31 4.57
CA SER A 46 31.19 4.81 5.88
C SER A 46 29.75 4.29 5.89
N VAL A 47 29.45 3.46 6.88
CA VAL A 47 28.09 2.94 7.13
C VAL A 47 27.13 4.08 7.50
N THR A 48 27.58 5.04 8.31
CA THR A 48 26.76 6.21 8.69
C THR A 48 26.40 7.07 7.47
N GLU A 49 27.34 7.28 6.55
CA GLU A 49 27.07 7.97 5.30
C GLU A 49 25.97 7.25 4.51
N ALA A 50 25.97 5.90 4.48
CA ALA A 50 24.94 5.13 3.80
C ALA A 50 23.53 5.50 4.32
N TYR A 51 23.35 5.52 5.65
CA TYR A 51 22.07 5.86 6.26
C TYR A 51 21.64 7.29 5.93
N ASP A 52 22.55 8.26 6.03
CA ASP A 52 22.25 9.65 5.69
C ASP A 52 21.85 9.80 4.22
N LYS A 53 22.52 9.11 3.30
CA LYS A 53 22.22 9.16 1.87
C LYS A 53 20.90 8.49 1.53
N LEU A 54 20.54 7.41 2.21
CA LEU A 54 19.24 6.74 2.10
C LEU A 54 18.11 7.65 2.58
N LEU A 55 18.25 8.24 3.78
CA LEU A 55 17.24 9.13 4.35
C LEU A 55 17.01 10.40 3.53
N ASN A 56 18.07 10.92 2.90
CA ASN A 56 17.99 12.10 2.03
C ASN A 56 17.60 11.76 0.58
N GLY A 57 17.36 10.50 0.24
CA GLY A 57 16.93 10.07 -1.10
C GLY A 57 17.99 10.23 -2.21
N VAL A 58 19.27 10.35 -1.82
CA VAL A 58 20.40 10.40 -2.76
C VAL A 58 20.63 9.02 -3.38
N ILE A 59 20.51 7.99 -2.56
CA ILE A 59 20.52 6.57 -2.95
C ILE A 59 19.20 5.93 -2.54
N ASP A 60 18.78 4.88 -3.25
CA ASP A 60 17.54 4.14 -2.98
C ASP A 60 17.78 2.83 -2.24
N ALA A 61 18.99 2.28 -2.34
CA ALA A 61 19.34 1.00 -1.73
C ALA A 61 20.83 0.96 -1.37
N SER A 62 21.17 0.17 -0.36
CA SER A 62 22.55 -0.14 0.03
C SER A 62 22.62 -1.58 0.54
N PHE A 63 23.79 -2.22 0.43
CA PHE A 63 24.03 -3.57 0.94
C PHE A 63 24.84 -3.55 2.23
N MET A 64 24.41 -4.32 3.23
CA MET A 64 25.05 -4.45 4.54
C MET A 64 24.70 -5.82 5.14
N ASP A 65 25.46 -6.24 6.15
CA ASP A 65 25.17 -7.45 6.91
C ASP A 65 23.87 -7.29 7.73
N ILE A 66 23.08 -8.36 7.80
CA ILE A 66 21.75 -8.34 8.44
C ILE A 66 21.80 -7.96 9.92
N GLY A 67 22.79 -8.43 10.69
CA GLY A 67 22.86 -8.17 12.14
C GLY A 67 22.96 -6.67 12.47
N PRO A 68 24.02 -5.96 12.01
CA PRO A 68 24.12 -4.52 12.21
C PRO A 68 22.92 -3.74 11.67
N LEU A 69 22.35 -4.18 10.55
CA LEU A 69 21.24 -3.50 9.91
C LEU A 69 19.93 -3.67 10.70
N GLU A 70 19.61 -4.89 11.14
CA GLU A 70 18.48 -5.20 12.03
C GLU A 70 18.54 -4.37 13.31
N TYR A 71 19.72 -4.28 13.93
CA TYR A 71 19.91 -3.44 15.10
C TYR A 71 19.65 -1.96 14.80
N ALA A 72 20.28 -1.45 13.73
CA ALA A 72 20.21 -0.05 13.35
C ALA A 72 18.79 0.41 12.97
N THR A 73 18.05 -0.40 12.20
CA THR A 73 16.66 -0.08 11.80
C THR A 73 15.69 -0.19 12.98
N THR A 74 15.97 -1.03 13.97
CA THR A 74 15.10 -1.22 15.14
C THR A 74 15.34 -0.16 16.23
N HIS A 75 16.52 0.45 16.29
CA HIS A 75 16.90 1.38 17.37
C HIS A 75 17.14 2.83 16.94
N SER A 76 17.64 3.09 15.73
CA SER A 76 18.12 4.43 15.35
C SER A 76 17.53 4.96 14.04
N TYR A 77 17.26 4.08 13.09
CA TYR A 77 16.85 4.45 11.73
C TYR A 77 15.47 3.88 11.39
N CYS A 78 14.46 4.25 12.17
CA CYS A 78 13.08 3.74 12.05
C CYS A 78 12.42 3.99 10.68
N ASN A 79 12.90 5.00 9.95
CA ASN A 79 12.37 5.35 8.62
C ASN A 79 12.96 4.49 7.49
N LEU A 80 13.93 3.63 7.80
CA LEU A 80 14.52 2.71 6.86
C LEU A 80 13.93 1.32 7.06
N THR A 81 13.80 0.59 5.95
CA THR A 81 13.25 -0.77 5.97
C THR A 81 14.24 -1.75 5.38
N LEU A 82 14.29 -2.93 6.00
CA LEU A 82 14.94 -4.11 5.46
C LEU A 82 14.11 -4.63 4.27
N VAL A 83 14.78 -4.94 3.15
CA VAL A 83 14.11 -5.39 1.93
C VAL A 83 14.76 -6.66 1.41
N GLY A 84 13.92 -7.66 1.13
CA GLY A 84 14.33 -8.93 0.53
C GLY A 84 14.75 -9.98 1.53
N ALA A 85 15.06 -11.16 0.98
CA ALA A 85 15.67 -12.25 1.72
C ALA A 85 17.19 -12.16 1.63
N ASP A 86 17.87 -12.84 2.56
CA ASP A 86 19.31 -12.99 2.57
C ASP A 86 19.78 -13.58 1.23
N PHE A 87 20.67 -12.86 0.56
CA PHE A 87 21.17 -13.20 -0.78
C PHE A 87 22.62 -13.70 -0.78
N ASP A 88 23.31 -13.55 0.35
CA ASP A 88 24.64 -14.10 0.60
C ASP A 88 24.64 -14.71 2.00
N ALA A 89 24.72 -16.04 2.06
CA ALA A 89 24.67 -16.77 3.32
C ALA A 89 26.05 -16.71 4.00
N SER A 90 26.23 -15.72 4.86
CA SER A 90 27.43 -15.53 5.66
C SER A 90 27.12 -15.61 7.16
N ALA A 91 28.15 -15.89 7.97
CA ALA A 91 28.01 -16.01 9.41
C ALA A 91 29.19 -15.37 10.13
N PHE A 92 28.91 -14.72 11.27
CA PHE A 92 29.94 -14.22 12.16
C PHE A 92 30.59 -15.39 12.93
N GLY A 93 31.91 -15.32 13.09
CA GLY A 93 32.68 -16.34 13.79
C GLY A 93 33.69 -15.70 14.76
N ILE A 94 33.99 -16.43 15.83
CA ILE A 94 35.10 -16.09 16.73
C ILE A 94 36.35 -16.75 16.16
N VAL A 95 37.40 -15.95 15.95
CA VAL A 95 38.68 -16.44 15.42
C VAL A 95 39.75 -16.44 16.50
N TYR A 96 40.59 -17.48 16.51
CA TYR A 96 41.70 -17.65 17.43
C TYR A 96 42.95 -18.14 16.69
N GLN A 97 44.12 -18.03 17.32
CA GLN A 97 45.37 -18.50 16.71
C GLN A 97 45.32 -20.00 16.47
N LYS A 98 45.99 -20.42 15.39
CA LYS A 98 46.16 -21.84 15.10
C LYS A 98 46.84 -22.54 16.29
N ASP A 99 46.35 -23.74 16.62
CA ASP A 99 46.86 -24.56 17.71
C ASP A 99 46.70 -23.93 19.12
N TRP A 100 45.74 -23.02 19.29
CA TRP A 100 45.40 -22.47 20.60
C TRP A 100 44.85 -23.55 21.54
N ILE A 101 45.51 -23.73 22.69
CA ILE A 101 45.24 -24.84 23.63
C ILE A 101 43.81 -24.84 24.19
N TYR A 102 43.10 -23.71 24.18
CA TYR A 102 41.74 -23.58 24.71
C TYR A 102 40.65 -23.66 23.64
N ALA A 103 41.00 -23.83 22.36
CA ALA A 103 40.03 -23.84 21.26
C ALA A 103 38.88 -24.84 21.51
N LYS A 104 39.22 -26.08 21.87
CA LYS A 104 38.23 -27.12 22.15
C LYS A 104 37.34 -26.78 23.34
N GLU A 105 37.91 -26.19 24.38
CA GLU A 105 37.16 -25.82 25.58
C GLU A 105 36.19 -24.67 25.29
N LEU A 106 36.62 -23.66 24.51
CA LEU A 106 35.78 -22.57 24.05
C LEU A 106 34.57 -23.10 23.27
N ASP A 107 34.80 -23.99 22.30
CA ASP A 107 33.75 -24.53 21.44
C ASP A 107 32.70 -25.32 22.24
N VAL A 108 33.14 -26.15 23.19
CA VAL A 108 32.23 -26.90 24.08
C VAL A 108 31.41 -25.97 24.95
N ASN A 109 32.03 -24.94 25.54
CA ASN A 109 31.32 -23.97 26.36
C ASN A 109 30.33 -23.14 25.53
N LEU A 110 30.69 -22.75 24.31
CA LEU A 110 29.80 -22.03 23.40
C LEU A 110 28.58 -22.88 23.01
N LEU A 111 28.78 -24.17 22.73
CA LEU A 111 27.68 -25.09 22.46
C LEU A 111 26.74 -25.22 23.67
N SER A 112 27.31 -25.34 24.88
CA SER A 112 26.55 -25.40 26.12
C SER A 112 25.71 -24.12 26.34
N LEU A 113 26.25 -22.93 26.04
CA LEU A 113 25.50 -21.68 26.11
C LEU A 113 24.34 -21.63 25.10
N ARG A 114 24.52 -22.21 23.91
CA ARG A 114 23.46 -22.33 22.91
C ARG A 114 22.36 -23.29 23.38
N GLU A 115 22.74 -24.46 23.89
CA GLU A 115 21.79 -25.48 24.39
C GLU A 115 20.98 -24.96 25.59
N GLN A 116 21.59 -24.11 26.42
CA GLN A 116 20.92 -23.47 27.55
C GLN A 116 20.00 -22.30 27.15
N GLY A 117 20.03 -21.86 25.88
CA GLY A 117 19.23 -20.72 25.40
C GLY A 117 19.83 -19.34 25.71
N VAL A 118 21.05 -19.27 26.28
CA VAL A 118 21.67 -17.99 26.66
C VAL A 118 21.91 -17.09 25.45
N LEU A 119 22.19 -17.67 24.28
CA LEU A 119 22.35 -16.90 23.04
C LEU A 119 21.03 -16.29 22.56
N ASP A 120 19.91 -17.00 22.77
CA ASP A 120 18.58 -16.50 22.42
C ASP A 120 18.19 -15.37 23.37
N ASP A 121 18.47 -15.50 24.66
CA ASP A 121 18.27 -14.41 25.65
C ASP A 121 19.08 -13.16 25.29
N LEU A 122 20.32 -13.33 24.81
CA LEU A 122 21.15 -12.23 24.33
C LEU A 122 20.58 -11.61 23.06
N ARG A 123 20.10 -12.41 22.11
CA ARG A 123 19.44 -11.90 20.89
C ARG A 123 18.22 -11.09 21.27
N ALA A 124 17.33 -11.63 22.11
CA ALA A 124 16.15 -10.92 22.59
C ALA A 124 16.53 -9.60 23.26
N LYS A 125 17.51 -9.62 24.17
CA LYS A 125 17.96 -8.42 24.89
C LYS A 125 18.45 -7.30 23.98
N TRP A 126 19.17 -7.61 22.91
CA TRP A 126 19.81 -6.59 22.07
C TRP A 126 19.03 -6.24 20.81
N PHE A 127 18.15 -7.12 20.34
CA PHE A 127 17.44 -6.95 19.07
C PHE A 127 15.92 -6.81 19.23
N GLU A 128 15.33 -7.29 20.33
CA GLU A 128 13.89 -7.12 20.59
C GLU A 128 13.63 -5.83 21.40
N GLY A 129 12.57 -5.10 21.03
CA GLY A 129 12.08 -3.96 21.81
C GLY A 129 12.80 -2.62 21.61
N GLY A 130 13.46 -2.41 20.47
CA GLY A 130 14.08 -1.11 20.17
C GLY A 130 13.08 0.04 20.00
N ASP A 131 13.60 1.27 20.04
CA ASP A 131 12.81 2.52 20.05
C ASP A 131 11.86 2.67 18.85
N CYS A 132 12.15 2.00 17.74
CA CYS A 132 11.32 2.02 16.53
C CYS A 132 10.10 1.09 16.60
N SER A 133 10.00 0.21 17.59
CA SER A 133 8.89 -0.74 17.77
C SER A 133 7.55 -0.08 18.16
N GLN A 134 7.52 1.25 18.31
CA GLN A 134 6.35 2.02 18.76
C GLN A 134 5.72 2.90 17.66
N THR A 135 6.20 2.82 16.41
CA THR A 135 5.56 3.51 15.27
C THR A 135 4.61 2.61 14.47
N ASP A 136 3.95 1.67 15.14
CA ASP A 136 2.73 1.02 14.62
C ASP A 136 1.48 1.90 14.84
N ASP A 137 1.65 3.23 14.84
CA ASP A 137 0.58 4.17 14.49
C ASP A 137 0.33 4.20 12.95
N SER A 138 0.85 3.21 12.22
CA SER A 138 0.39 2.84 10.88
C SER A 138 -0.78 1.86 10.94
N GLY A 139 -1.79 2.16 11.75
CA GLY A 139 -3.15 1.83 11.33
C GLY A 139 -3.40 2.62 10.05
N THR A 140 -3.01 2.05 8.90
CA THR A 140 -3.03 2.63 7.54
C THR A 140 -4.14 3.67 7.44
N ALA A 141 -3.82 4.93 7.72
CA ALA A 141 -4.81 5.99 7.70
C ALA A 141 -5.19 6.12 6.24
N MET A 142 -6.35 5.59 5.87
CA MET A 142 -6.83 5.65 4.50
C MET A 142 -6.89 7.12 4.10
N THR A 143 -5.97 7.53 3.22
CA THR A 143 -5.92 8.91 2.74
C THR A 143 -7.22 9.23 2.01
N VAL A 144 -7.67 10.47 2.11
CA VAL A 144 -8.93 10.93 1.49
C VAL A 144 -8.98 10.67 -0.02
N GLU A 145 -7.83 10.55 -0.67
CA GLU A 145 -7.69 10.17 -2.10
C GLU A 145 -8.16 8.75 -2.37
N SER A 146 -7.86 7.80 -1.47
CA SER A 146 -8.31 6.41 -1.57
C SER A 146 -9.82 6.28 -1.34
N LEU A 147 -10.43 7.22 -0.60
CA LEU A 147 -11.88 7.31 -0.37
C LEU A 147 -12.63 8.11 -1.45
N GLY A 148 -11.93 8.73 -2.41
CA GLY A 148 -12.52 9.59 -3.44
C GLY A 148 -13.56 8.89 -4.31
N GLY A 149 -13.36 7.59 -4.59
CA GLY A 149 -14.31 6.77 -5.34
C GLY A 149 -15.66 6.60 -4.64
N LEU A 150 -15.67 6.54 -3.30
CA LEU A 150 -16.89 6.42 -2.51
C LEU A 150 -17.70 7.72 -2.53
N PHE A 151 -17.04 8.88 -2.38
CA PHE A 151 -17.70 10.17 -2.47
C PHE A 151 -18.30 10.44 -3.86
N LEU A 152 -17.61 10.03 -4.93
CA LEU A 152 -18.11 10.14 -6.30
C LEU A 152 -19.39 9.30 -6.52
N THR A 153 -19.41 8.05 -6.04
CA THR A 153 -20.58 7.18 -6.22
C THR A 153 -21.79 7.70 -5.45
N PHE A 154 -21.63 8.14 -4.20
CA PHE A 154 -22.70 8.78 -3.44
C PHE A 154 -23.20 10.07 -4.11
N GLY A 155 -22.30 10.89 -4.65
CA GLY A 155 -22.67 12.11 -5.38
C GLY A 155 -23.56 11.83 -6.60
N VAL A 156 -23.17 10.88 -7.44
CA VAL A 156 -23.93 10.51 -8.65
C VAL A 156 -25.31 9.94 -8.31
N ILE A 157 -25.39 9.05 -7.32
CA ILE A 157 -26.66 8.44 -6.87
C ILE A 157 -27.61 9.52 -6.34
N SER A 158 -27.08 10.48 -5.57
CA SER A 158 -27.86 11.59 -5.02
C SER A 158 -28.44 12.49 -6.11
N ILE A 159 -27.64 12.86 -7.11
CA ILE A 159 -28.08 13.69 -8.24
C ILE A 159 -29.14 12.97 -9.08
N LEU A 160 -28.93 11.69 -9.41
CA LEU A 160 -29.90 10.87 -10.15
C LEU A 160 -31.24 10.78 -9.42
N SER A 161 -31.20 10.59 -8.10
CA SER A 161 -32.40 10.52 -7.25
C SER A 161 -33.19 11.83 -7.27
N LEU A 162 -32.50 12.98 -7.17
CA LEU A 162 -33.14 14.30 -7.26
C LEU A 162 -33.75 14.57 -8.63
N LEU A 163 -33.06 14.19 -9.71
CA LEU A 163 -33.57 14.35 -11.08
C LEU A 163 -34.84 13.52 -11.31
N LEU A 164 -34.84 12.25 -10.90
CA LEU A 164 -36.02 11.39 -10.98
C LEU A 164 -37.19 11.96 -10.17
N PHE A 165 -36.93 12.43 -8.95
CA PHE A 165 -37.97 13.01 -8.10
C PHE A 165 -38.62 14.26 -8.75
N VAL A 166 -37.81 15.18 -9.27
CA VAL A 166 -38.31 16.38 -9.96
C VAL A 166 -39.05 16.02 -11.24
N TRP A 167 -38.55 15.05 -12.01
CA TRP A 167 -39.17 14.61 -13.26
C TRP A 167 -40.53 13.96 -13.01
N LEU A 168 -40.64 13.06 -12.02
CA LEU A 168 -41.90 12.43 -11.62
C LEU A 168 -42.90 13.48 -11.12
N LYS A 169 -42.49 14.42 -10.28
CA LYS A 169 -43.36 15.53 -9.83
C LYS A 169 -43.82 16.40 -11.01
N ARG A 170 -42.93 16.73 -11.95
CA ARG A 170 -43.29 17.49 -13.16
C ARG A 170 -44.23 16.70 -14.07
N SER A 171 -44.06 15.39 -14.23
CA SER A 171 -44.98 14.56 -15.01
C SER A 171 -46.36 14.56 -14.37
N ILE A 172 -46.46 14.29 -13.07
CA ILE A 172 -47.74 14.28 -12.34
C ILE A 172 -48.44 15.64 -12.43
N ILE A 173 -47.72 16.75 -12.25
CA ILE A 173 -48.30 18.11 -12.36
C ILE A 173 -48.74 18.40 -13.81
N LYS A 174 -47.94 18.02 -14.81
CA LYS A 174 -48.32 18.18 -16.23
C LYS A 174 -49.53 17.32 -16.58
N ASP A 175 -49.60 16.09 -16.11
CA ASP A 175 -50.72 15.18 -16.35
C ASP A 175 -51.98 15.68 -15.63
N TYR A 176 -51.85 16.23 -14.42
CA TYR A 176 -52.92 16.92 -13.71
C TYR A 176 -53.42 18.16 -14.49
N PHE A 177 -52.51 19.00 -15.00
CA PHE A 177 -52.88 20.18 -15.78
C PHE A 177 -53.47 19.84 -17.15
N LYS A 178 -52.99 18.76 -17.80
CA LYS A 178 -53.48 18.27 -19.09
C LYS A 178 -54.89 17.67 -18.95
N SER A 179 -55.17 16.93 -17.88
CA SER A 179 -56.53 16.48 -17.54
C SER A 179 -57.47 17.64 -17.23
N ARG A 180 -57.00 18.70 -16.55
CA ARG A 180 -57.79 19.92 -16.31
C ARG A 180 -58.15 20.69 -17.60
N LYS A 181 -57.27 20.69 -18.61
CA LYS A 181 -57.57 21.28 -19.94
C LYS A 181 -58.57 20.46 -20.75
N ARG A 182 -58.53 19.12 -20.67
CA ARG A 182 -59.53 18.24 -21.32
C ARG A 182 -60.91 18.30 -20.65
N GLY A 183 -60.96 18.45 -19.32
CA GLY A 183 -62.23 18.59 -18.58
C GLY A 183 -62.99 19.91 -18.80
N ARG A 184 -62.41 20.91 -19.47
CA ARG A 184 -63.07 22.18 -19.80
C ARG A 184 -63.76 22.20 -21.18
N SER A 185 -63.61 21.16 -22.00
CA SER A 185 -64.20 21.12 -23.35
C SER A 185 -65.57 20.42 -23.42
N LEU A 186 -66.14 20.01 -22.28
CA LEU A 186 -67.38 19.22 -22.23
C LEU A 186 -68.43 19.91 -21.35
N VAL A 187 -68.80 21.15 -21.69
CA VAL A 187 -70.03 21.76 -21.16
C VAL A 187 -70.65 22.69 -22.22
N ILE A 188 -71.97 22.55 -22.38
CA ILE A 188 -72.99 23.44 -22.98
C ILE A 188 -73.47 23.08 -24.40
N THR A 189 -74.67 22.48 -24.50
CA THR A 189 -75.82 23.20 -25.10
C THR A 189 -77.16 22.69 -24.53
N PRO A 190 -78.11 23.59 -24.18
CA PRO A 190 -79.35 23.25 -23.47
C PRO A 190 -80.58 23.11 -24.40
N ASN A 191 -81.62 22.51 -23.80
CA ASN A 191 -82.92 22.08 -24.30
C ASN A 191 -83.73 23.10 -25.14
N THR A 192 -84.57 22.57 -26.04
CA THR A 192 -85.87 23.16 -26.42
C THR A 192 -86.98 22.10 -26.41
N LEU A 193 -88.14 22.52 -25.89
CA LEU A 193 -89.35 21.78 -25.56
C LEU A 193 -90.26 21.45 -26.77
N LYS A 194 -91.25 20.57 -26.49
CA LYS A 194 -92.67 20.57 -26.93
C LYS A 194 -93.04 19.38 -27.84
N GLU A 195 -93.77 18.37 -27.32
CA GLU A 195 -95.25 18.13 -27.47
C GLU A 195 -95.65 17.94 -28.95
N GLU A 196 -96.44 16.98 -29.42
CA GLU A 196 -97.59 16.24 -28.87
C GLU A 196 -97.97 15.11 -29.87
N HIS A 197 -98.51 14.01 -29.33
CA HIS A 197 -99.56 13.11 -29.87
C HIS A 197 -99.46 12.29 -31.19
N SER A 198 -99.56 10.97 -30.95
CA SER A 198 -100.67 10.07 -31.36
C SER A 198 -100.67 9.34 -32.72
N GLN A 199 -100.54 8.01 -32.58
CA GLN A 199 -101.16 6.89 -33.31
C GLN A 199 -100.85 6.68 -34.81
N VAL A 200 -100.44 5.44 -35.15
CA VAL A 200 -101.22 4.49 -35.99
C VAL A 200 -100.53 3.09 -35.98
N THR A 201 -101.25 2.14 -35.40
CA THR A 201 -101.55 0.75 -35.82
C THR A 201 -100.58 -0.13 -36.65
N VAL A 202 -100.21 -1.27 -36.03
CA VAL A 202 -100.17 -2.70 -36.46
C VAL A 202 -100.07 -3.08 -37.96
N ALA A 203 -99.08 -3.93 -38.28
CA ALA A 203 -99.12 -5.20 -39.05
C ALA A 203 -97.64 -5.59 -39.31
N GLU A 204 -97.14 -6.81 -39.17
CA GLU A 204 -97.67 -8.18 -39.23
C GLU A 204 -96.80 -9.11 -38.37
#